data_AF-Q6LYD4-F1
#
_entry.id   AF-Q6LYD4-F1
#
_cell.length_a   1.000
_cell.length_b   1.000
_cell.length_c   1.000
_cell.angle_alpha   90.00
_cell.angle_beta   90.00
_cell.angle_gamma   90.00
#
_symmetry.space_group_name_H-M   'P 1'
#
loop_
_entity.id
_entity.type
_entity.pdbx_description
1 polymer ?
#
loop_
_entity_poly.entity_id
_entity_poly.type
_entity_poly.pdbx_seq_one_letter_code
_entity_poly.pdbx_strand_id
1 'polypeptide(L)'
;MLNIPKNILDDIIDKIRMPEGTVVFRAHMPDLFDPKKYGVIFQATSGAHAFILEKNKDSKLNFYHSSPGVGTRVATIELNELNAKANIFCAFSWSNENIKLSFGVDSILNHAVGKLSEKQILVGKNGEIIVIDTNTNVKDLRIYDEEGNSILEPSAIIAWENNIDSINMLKTLDFKQSFMHETIFSNIIISTLVTGFEAYCKKRFLELEKEGIPVNENNLINLVFTKHEKSKRIPAKYSKEAKETGISLLEKIVLERKINFQNFDDCKKAYNKTYNLVFGTMDPEKCNISELRKFFEYRHRIIHISLAINPLKIPKKGEVPIFSNKILVDNAIIIFDSFIKELHSHTLKLKRS
;
A
#
# COMPACT_ATOMS: atom_id res chain seq x y z
N MET A 1 28.97 7.53 -10.91
CA MET A 1 29.37 7.81 -9.51
C MET A 1 29.21 6.58 -8.61
N LEU A 2 29.44 5.36 -9.11
CA LEU A 2 29.20 4.14 -8.33
C LEU A 2 30.52 3.57 -7.80
N ASN A 3 30.90 3.97 -6.59
CA ASN A 3 31.97 3.35 -5.79
C ASN A 3 31.39 2.71 -4.51
N ILE A 4 30.18 2.12 -4.57
CA ILE A 4 29.70 1.27 -3.47
C ILE A 4 30.17 -0.15 -3.76
N PRO A 5 30.97 -0.76 -2.87
CA PRO A 5 31.39 -2.15 -3.00
C PRO A 5 30.18 -3.09 -3.19
N LYS A 6 30.29 -4.05 -4.11
CA LYS A 6 29.19 -4.97 -4.45
C LYS A 6 28.60 -5.68 -3.23
N ASN A 7 29.43 -6.13 -2.31
CA ASN A 7 29.00 -6.79 -1.07
C ASN A 7 28.12 -5.88 -0.17
N ILE A 8 28.34 -4.56 -0.22
CA ILE A 8 27.52 -3.59 0.51
C ILE A 8 26.18 -3.39 -0.22
N LEU A 9 26.20 -3.37 -1.55
CA LEU A 9 24.96 -3.30 -2.33
C LEU A 9 24.10 -4.56 -2.14
N ASP A 10 24.71 -5.73 -2.10
CA ASP A 10 24.03 -6.99 -1.82
C ASP A 10 23.42 -6.99 -0.40
N ASP A 11 24.17 -6.54 0.62
CA ASP A 11 23.67 -6.37 2.00
C ASP A 11 22.52 -5.35 2.08
N ILE A 12 22.59 -4.27 1.31
CA ILE A 12 21.51 -3.30 1.16
C ILE A 12 20.26 -3.99 0.60
N ILE A 13 20.38 -4.70 -0.54
CA ILE A 13 19.26 -5.34 -1.22
C ILE A 13 18.58 -6.38 -0.32
N ASP A 14 19.36 -7.14 0.44
CA ASP A 14 18.86 -8.13 1.39
C ASP A 14 18.11 -7.50 2.55
N LYS A 15 18.62 -6.39 3.10
CA LYS A 15 18.00 -5.69 4.23
C LYS A 15 16.78 -4.87 3.82
N ILE A 16 16.75 -4.27 2.63
CA ILE A 16 15.66 -3.37 2.16
C ILE A 16 14.27 -4.01 2.27
N ARG A 17 14.15 -5.33 2.16
CA ARG A 17 12.87 -6.05 2.32
C ARG A 17 12.33 -6.03 3.73
N MET A 18 13.10 -5.56 4.70
CA MET A 18 12.69 -5.53 6.09
C MET A 18 11.87 -4.26 6.35
N PRO A 19 10.78 -4.34 7.14
CA PRO A 19 10.00 -3.16 7.55
C PRO A 19 10.86 -2.12 8.26
N GLU A 20 11.91 -2.57 8.95
CA GLU A 20 12.86 -1.73 9.65
C GLU A 20 14.27 -2.24 9.42
N GLY A 21 15.24 -1.34 9.34
CA GLY A 21 16.62 -1.74 9.14
C GLY A 21 17.59 -0.59 9.24
N THR A 22 18.87 -0.95 9.24
CA THR A 22 19.96 0.01 9.19
C THR A 22 21.08 -0.55 8.32
N VAL A 23 21.56 0.27 7.40
CA VAL A 23 22.74 0.01 6.59
C VAL A 23 23.79 1.03 6.96
N VAL A 24 25.03 0.57 7.11
CA VAL A 24 26.18 1.42 7.36
C VAL A 24 27.27 1.05 6.38
N PHE A 25 27.88 2.05 5.75
CA PHE A 25 29.08 1.83 4.96
C PHE A 25 30.05 3.01 5.02
N ARG A 26 31.29 2.72 4.63
CA ARG A 26 32.32 3.72 4.38
C ARG A 26 32.76 3.58 2.93
N ALA A 27 32.93 4.69 2.25
CA ALA A 27 33.28 4.71 0.84
C ALA A 27 34.20 5.88 0.51
N HIS A 28 34.90 5.77 -0.60
CA HIS A 28 35.70 6.85 -1.16
C HIS A 28 34.94 7.51 -2.32
N MET A 29 34.39 8.72 -2.10
CA MET A 29 33.50 9.41 -3.04
C MET A 29 33.91 10.88 -3.26
N PRO A 30 35.05 11.17 -3.91
CA PRO A 30 35.49 12.55 -4.18
C PRO A 30 34.47 13.33 -5.04
N ASP A 31 33.84 12.64 -5.99
CA ASP A 31 32.84 13.20 -6.90
C ASP A 31 31.60 13.77 -6.21
N LEU A 32 31.32 13.33 -4.98
CA LEU A 32 30.18 13.79 -4.21
C LEU A 32 30.28 15.29 -3.87
N PHE A 33 31.50 15.82 -3.74
CA PHE A 33 31.74 17.22 -3.38
C PHE A 33 31.98 18.13 -4.59
N ASP A 34 32.06 17.59 -5.81
CA ASP A 34 32.19 18.39 -7.03
C ASP A 34 30.84 19.05 -7.38
N PRO A 35 30.71 20.38 -7.36
CA PRO A 35 29.44 21.07 -7.63
C PRO A 35 28.90 20.84 -9.05
N LYS A 36 29.75 20.41 -10.00
CA LYS A 36 29.33 20.07 -11.36
C LYS A 36 28.75 18.67 -11.48
N LYS A 37 28.96 17.83 -10.45
CA LYS A 37 28.51 16.44 -10.39
C LYS A 37 27.30 16.32 -9.47
N TYR A 38 26.17 15.98 -10.06
CA TYR A 38 24.91 15.68 -9.38
C TYR A 38 24.21 14.49 -10.06
N GLY A 39 23.20 13.92 -9.40
CA GLY A 39 22.44 12.77 -9.88
C GLY A 39 22.37 11.62 -8.86
N VAL A 40 21.88 10.48 -9.32
CA VAL A 40 21.75 9.26 -8.51
C VAL A 40 23.13 8.68 -8.23
N ILE A 41 23.44 8.53 -6.95
CA ILE A 41 24.67 7.91 -6.44
C ILE A 41 24.48 6.40 -6.39
N PHE A 42 23.38 5.95 -5.78
CA PHE A 42 22.94 4.56 -5.86
C PHE A 42 21.43 4.46 -5.82
N GLN A 43 20.92 3.39 -6.41
CA GLN A 43 19.53 2.99 -6.30
C GLN A 43 19.46 1.47 -6.09
N ALA A 44 18.54 1.02 -5.27
CA ALA A 44 18.28 -0.39 -5.03
C ALA A 44 16.78 -0.62 -4.85
N THR A 45 16.30 -1.74 -5.39
CA THR A 45 14.93 -2.20 -5.18
C THR A 45 14.95 -3.60 -4.57
N SER A 46 13.98 -3.89 -3.71
CA SER A 46 13.79 -5.23 -3.19
C SER A 46 12.34 -5.45 -2.82
N GLY A 47 11.66 -6.36 -3.53
CA GLY A 47 10.21 -6.44 -3.48
C GLY A 47 9.59 -5.15 -4.04
N ALA A 48 8.68 -4.54 -3.29
CA ALA A 48 8.09 -3.24 -3.65
C ALA A 48 8.79 -2.03 -3.00
N HIS A 49 9.94 -2.23 -2.36
CA HIS A 49 10.71 -1.16 -1.75
C HIS A 49 11.69 -0.53 -2.74
N ALA A 50 11.89 0.79 -2.63
CA ALA A 50 12.92 1.53 -3.36
C ALA A 50 13.77 2.36 -2.40
N PHE A 51 15.08 2.30 -2.59
CA PHE A 51 16.07 3.14 -1.91
C PHE A 51 16.82 3.93 -2.97
N ILE A 52 16.88 5.24 -2.81
CA ILE A 52 17.62 6.12 -3.72
C ILE A 52 18.47 7.07 -2.90
N LEU A 53 19.77 7.09 -3.15
CA LEU A 53 20.63 8.17 -2.71
C LEU A 53 20.99 9.03 -3.92
N GLU A 54 20.64 10.30 -3.88
CA GLU A 54 20.99 11.25 -4.93
C GLU A 54 21.60 12.51 -4.34
N LYS A 55 22.48 13.14 -5.12
CA LYS A 55 22.89 14.52 -4.89
C LYS A 55 22.15 15.42 -5.87
N ASN A 56 21.47 16.45 -5.36
CA ASN A 56 20.80 17.44 -6.22
C ASN A 56 21.76 18.57 -6.67
N LYS A 57 21.25 19.49 -7.49
CA LYS A 57 22.01 20.63 -8.01
C LYS A 57 22.42 21.64 -6.93
N ASP A 58 21.71 21.67 -5.81
CA ASP A 58 21.97 22.57 -4.68
C ASP A 58 22.94 21.96 -3.66
N SER A 59 23.69 20.92 -4.05
CA SER A 59 24.62 20.18 -3.19
C SER A 59 23.96 19.61 -1.93
N LYS A 60 22.71 19.16 -2.06
CA LYS A 60 22.00 18.41 -1.01
C LYS A 60 22.04 16.93 -1.32
N LEU A 61 22.39 16.14 -0.30
CA LEU A 61 22.31 14.70 -0.32
C LEU A 61 20.93 14.27 0.15
N ASN A 62 20.16 13.65 -0.73
CA ASN A 62 18.82 13.16 -0.46
C ASN A 62 18.84 11.63 -0.39
N PHE A 63 18.37 11.09 0.74
CA PHE A 63 18.04 9.68 0.88
C PHE A 63 16.54 9.51 0.80
N TYR A 64 16.08 8.78 -0.21
CA TYR A 64 14.70 8.39 -0.39
C TYR A 64 14.49 6.93 -0.01
N HIS A 65 13.39 6.68 0.69
CA HIS A 65 12.83 5.35 0.92
C HIS A 65 11.38 5.36 0.49
N SER A 66 10.98 4.33 -0.27
CA SER A 66 9.60 4.12 -0.64
C SER A 66 9.17 2.68 -0.35
N SER A 67 7.93 2.53 0.10
CA SER A 67 7.22 1.25 0.18
C SER A 67 5.72 1.47 0.01
N PRO A 68 4.95 0.45 -0.41
CA PRO A 68 3.50 0.59 -0.60
C PRO A 68 2.77 1.06 0.66
N GLY A 69 3.21 0.55 1.82
CA GLY A 69 2.59 0.81 3.11
C GLY A 69 2.82 2.22 3.66
N VAL A 70 3.98 2.84 3.41
CA VAL A 70 4.32 4.13 4.04
C VAL A 70 4.51 5.28 3.05
N GLY A 71 4.39 5.01 1.75
CA GLY A 71 4.66 5.97 0.70
C GLY A 71 6.15 6.31 0.61
N THR A 72 6.45 7.49 0.07
CA THR A 72 7.83 7.96 -0.15
C THR A 72 8.24 9.01 0.87
N ARG A 73 9.38 8.78 1.54
CA ARG A 73 10.01 9.72 2.46
C ARG A 73 11.38 10.14 1.96
N VAL A 74 11.80 11.33 2.36
CA VAL A 74 13.13 11.89 2.06
C VAL A 74 13.79 12.46 3.32
N ALA A 75 15.06 12.11 3.53
CA ALA A 75 15.95 12.75 4.50
C ALA A 75 17.06 13.49 3.74
N THR A 76 17.32 14.74 4.11
CA THR A 76 18.18 15.64 3.33
C THR A 76 19.29 16.22 4.20
N ILE A 77 20.54 16.12 3.76
CA ILE A 77 21.72 16.75 4.36
C ILE A 77 22.33 17.74 3.37
N GLU A 78 22.70 18.94 3.84
CA GLU A 78 23.47 19.89 3.04
C GLU A 78 24.96 19.55 3.07
N LEU A 79 25.60 19.51 1.89
CA LEU A 79 27.02 19.14 1.77
C LEU A 79 27.97 20.33 1.82
N ASN A 80 27.45 21.57 1.79
CA ASN A 80 28.23 22.79 1.63
C ASN A 80 29.23 23.05 2.78
N GLU A 81 28.96 22.48 3.96
CA GLU A 81 29.77 22.66 5.17
C GLU A 81 30.84 21.56 5.37
N LEU A 82 30.90 20.58 4.45
CA LEU A 82 31.77 19.42 4.60
C LEU A 82 33.02 19.57 3.73
N ASN A 83 34.19 19.41 4.36
CA ASN A 83 35.46 19.43 3.65
C ASN A 83 35.55 18.26 2.67
N ALA A 84 36.05 18.52 1.46
CA ALA A 84 36.13 17.57 0.34
C ALA A 84 37.18 16.45 0.51
N LYS A 85 37.32 15.88 1.72
CA LYS A 85 38.09 14.65 1.90
C LYS A 85 37.21 13.47 1.55
N ALA A 86 37.77 12.59 0.73
CA ALA A 86 36.99 11.64 -0.02
C ALA A 86 36.50 10.43 0.78
N ASN A 87 36.95 10.22 2.02
CA ASN A 87 36.47 9.13 2.88
C ASN A 87 35.20 9.55 3.62
N ILE A 88 34.08 8.98 3.20
CA ILE A 88 32.77 9.26 3.76
C ILE A 88 32.32 8.12 4.66
N PHE A 89 31.58 8.47 5.70
CA PHE A 89 30.73 7.57 6.47
C PHE A 89 29.28 7.84 6.08
N CYS A 90 28.54 6.79 5.76
CA CYS A 90 27.11 6.90 5.48
C CYS A 90 26.34 5.81 6.23
N ALA A 91 25.27 6.23 6.90
CA ALA A 91 24.32 5.31 7.51
C ALA A 91 22.89 5.74 7.17
N PHE A 92 22.08 4.76 6.79
CA PHE A 92 20.66 4.94 6.55
C PHE A 92 19.92 4.03 7.50
N SER A 93 18.90 4.54 8.15
CA SER A 93 17.93 3.71 8.84
C SER A 93 16.52 4.04 8.40
N TRP A 94 15.65 3.04 8.45
CA TRP A 94 14.25 3.19 8.11
C TRP A 94 13.40 2.36 9.06
N SER A 95 12.18 2.82 9.23
CA SER A 95 11.08 2.10 9.83
C SER A 95 9.78 2.53 9.14
N ASN A 96 8.67 1.95 9.57
CA ASN A 96 7.36 2.37 9.06
C ASN A 96 6.96 3.80 9.48
N GLU A 97 7.62 4.35 10.51
CA GLU A 97 7.34 5.69 11.01
C GLU A 97 8.24 6.74 10.38
N ASN A 98 9.52 6.40 10.13
CA ASN A 98 10.49 7.40 9.73
C ASN A 98 11.73 6.80 9.03
N ILE A 99 12.47 7.67 8.36
CA ILE A 99 13.82 7.36 7.87
C ILE A 99 14.84 8.32 8.47
N LYS A 100 16.10 7.90 8.54
CA LYS A 100 17.19 8.76 8.97
C LYS A 100 18.37 8.59 8.03
N LEU A 101 19.02 9.70 7.73
CA LEU A 101 20.28 9.76 7.01
C LEU A 101 21.33 10.30 7.98
N SER A 102 22.41 9.56 8.18
CA SER A 102 23.61 10.04 8.86
C SER A 102 24.76 10.04 7.86
N PHE A 103 25.41 11.17 7.70
CA PHE A 103 26.48 11.36 6.74
C PHE A 103 27.62 12.11 7.40
N GLY A 104 28.83 11.55 7.30
CA GLY A 104 30.00 12.15 7.94
C GLY A 104 31.23 12.12 7.06
N VAL A 105 32.09 13.10 7.28
CA VAL A 105 33.42 13.21 6.69
C VAL A 105 34.40 13.47 7.82
N ASP A 106 35.46 12.67 7.90
CA ASP A 106 36.42 12.71 9.00
C ASP A 106 35.74 12.60 10.39
N SER A 107 35.78 13.68 11.18
CA SER A 107 35.22 13.78 12.54
C SER A 107 33.86 14.49 12.61
N ILE A 108 33.34 14.97 11.49
CA ILE A 108 32.04 15.67 11.43
C ILE A 108 30.98 14.67 11.00
N LEU A 109 29.89 14.58 11.76
CA LEU A 109 28.74 13.71 11.47
C LEU A 109 27.45 14.53 11.49
N ASN A 110 26.81 14.61 10.33
CA ASN A 110 25.52 15.26 10.15
C ASN A 110 24.41 14.21 10.14
N HIS A 111 23.24 14.61 10.64
CA HIS A 111 22.06 13.77 10.70
C HIS A 111 20.85 14.50 10.14
N ALA A 112 20.01 13.78 9.40
CA ALA A 112 18.74 14.24 8.92
C ALA A 112 17.65 13.20 9.22
N VAL A 113 16.47 13.72 9.57
CA VAL A 113 15.27 12.92 9.82
C VAL A 113 14.34 13.07 8.63
N GLY A 114 13.71 11.96 8.25
CA GLY A 114 12.84 11.87 7.09
C GLY A 114 11.55 12.65 7.25
N LYS A 115 11.10 13.24 6.15
CA LYS A 115 9.75 13.78 5.98
C LYS A 115 9.08 13.15 4.76
N LEU A 116 7.77 13.32 4.63
CA LEU A 116 7.07 12.94 3.40
C LEU A 116 7.68 13.70 2.21
N SER A 117 7.85 12.99 1.10
CA SER A 117 8.43 13.57 -0.10
C SER A 117 7.37 14.16 -1.01
N GLU A 118 7.71 15.25 -1.69
CA GLU A 118 6.97 15.79 -2.84
C GLU A 118 7.17 14.93 -4.10
N LYS A 119 8.09 13.95 -4.07
CA LYS A 119 8.21 12.93 -5.10
C LYS A 119 7.54 11.66 -4.63
N GLN A 120 6.80 11.01 -5.51
CA GLN A 120 6.31 9.66 -5.30
C GLN A 120 7.20 8.69 -6.08
N ILE A 121 7.84 7.78 -5.37
CA ILE A 121 8.69 6.74 -5.96
C ILE A 121 7.93 5.42 -5.89
N LEU A 122 7.72 4.80 -7.05
CA LEU A 122 7.03 3.53 -7.16
C LEU A 122 7.92 2.49 -7.83
N VAL A 123 7.73 1.22 -7.46
CA VAL A 123 8.43 0.09 -8.05
C VAL A 123 7.45 -0.69 -8.91
N GLY A 124 7.73 -0.74 -10.22
CA GLY A 124 6.97 -1.54 -11.17
C GLY A 124 7.14 -3.04 -10.92
N LYS A 125 6.28 -3.88 -11.51
CA LYS A 125 6.36 -5.35 -11.35
C LYS A 125 7.67 -5.96 -11.86
N ASN A 126 8.31 -5.29 -12.82
CA ASN A 126 9.63 -5.63 -13.38
C ASN A 126 10.81 -5.12 -12.52
N GLY A 127 10.54 -4.45 -11.40
CA GLY A 127 11.56 -3.86 -10.53
C GLY A 127 12.04 -2.48 -10.98
N GLU A 128 11.49 -1.91 -12.05
CA GLU A 128 11.81 -0.56 -12.50
C GLU A 128 11.31 0.48 -11.49
N ILE A 129 12.11 1.53 -11.29
CA ILE A 129 11.75 2.66 -10.43
C ILE A 129 11.11 3.74 -11.30
N ILE A 130 9.90 4.15 -10.92
CA ILE A 130 9.16 5.25 -11.55
C ILE A 130 9.05 6.37 -10.53
N VAL A 131 9.49 7.56 -10.91
CA VAL A 131 9.45 8.77 -10.06
C VAL A 131 8.42 9.72 -10.63
N ILE A 132 7.43 10.06 -9.82
CA ILE A 132 6.34 10.97 -10.17
C ILE A 132 6.49 12.22 -9.30
N ASP A 133 6.40 13.39 -9.93
CA ASP A 133 6.32 14.65 -9.20
C ASP A 133 4.88 14.88 -8.73
N THR A 134 4.66 14.94 -7.42
CA THR A 134 3.31 15.09 -6.85
C THR A 134 2.68 16.45 -7.14
N ASN A 135 3.46 17.44 -7.61
CA ASN A 135 2.95 18.74 -8.04
C ASN A 135 2.07 18.67 -9.31
N THR A 136 2.01 17.52 -9.99
CA THR A 136 1.31 17.37 -11.27
C THR A 136 -0.19 17.10 -11.17
N ASN A 137 -0.82 17.12 -9.99
CA ASN A 137 -2.23 16.76 -9.78
C ASN A 137 -2.63 15.37 -10.34
N VAL A 138 -1.67 14.53 -10.71
CA VAL A 138 -1.94 13.19 -11.24
C VAL A 138 -2.29 12.28 -10.07
N LYS A 139 -3.59 11.99 -9.93
CA LYS A 139 -4.12 10.98 -9.00
C LYS A 139 -4.31 9.64 -9.73
N ASP A 140 -4.09 8.53 -9.03
CA ASP A 140 -4.25 7.15 -9.54
C ASP A 140 -3.48 6.86 -10.85
N LEU A 141 -2.16 7.13 -10.89
CA LEU A 141 -1.35 6.76 -12.04
C LEU A 141 -1.28 5.23 -12.18
N ARG A 142 -1.69 4.74 -13.36
CA ARG A 142 -1.55 3.36 -13.77
C ARG A 142 -0.85 3.30 -15.11
N ILE A 143 0.13 2.42 -15.22
CA ILE A 143 0.87 2.19 -16.46
C ILE A 143 0.66 0.74 -16.87
N TYR A 144 0.34 0.55 -18.13
CA TYR A 144 0.14 -0.75 -18.75
C TYR A 144 1.16 -0.92 -19.87
N ASP A 145 1.58 -2.17 -20.12
CA ASP A 145 2.35 -2.50 -21.32
C ASP A 145 1.44 -2.55 -22.56
N GLU A 146 2.05 -2.80 -23.72
CA GLU A 146 1.33 -2.91 -25.00
C GLU A 146 0.33 -4.08 -25.04
N GLU A 147 0.50 -5.08 -24.18
CA GLU A 147 -0.39 -6.23 -24.03
C GLU A 147 -1.54 -5.96 -23.04
N GLY A 148 -1.56 -4.79 -22.40
CA GLY A 148 -2.55 -4.39 -21.41
C GLY A 148 -2.28 -4.94 -20.00
N ASN A 149 -1.12 -5.55 -19.74
CA ASN A 149 -0.72 -5.95 -18.40
C ASN A 149 -0.28 -4.73 -17.61
N SER A 150 -0.73 -4.64 -16.36
CA SER A 150 -0.30 -3.55 -15.49
C SER A 150 1.18 -3.67 -15.12
N ILE A 151 1.96 -2.65 -15.47
CA ILE A 151 3.36 -2.41 -15.08
C ILE A 151 3.41 -1.72 -13.72
N LEU A 152 2.57 -0.69 -13.55
CA LEU A 152 2.51 0.14 -12.37
C LEU A 152 1.07 0.35 -11.94
N GLU A 153 0.86 0.28 -10.63
CA GLU A 153 -0.39 0.65 -9.97
C GLU A 153 -0.07 1.45 -8.69
N PRO A 154 -0.98 2.34 -8.22
CA PRO A 154 -0.81 2.99 -6.92
C PRO A 154 -0.78 1.96 -5.78
N SER A 155 -0.29 2.30 -4.59
CA SER A 155 -0.47 1.41 -3.44
C SER A 155 -1.94 1.32 -3.01
N ALA A 156 -2.28 0.31 -2.19
CA ALA A 156 -3.63 0.10 -1.69
C ALA A 156 -4.19 1.34 -0.98
N ILE A 157 -3.39 1.95 -0.10
CA ILE A 157 -3.82 3.14 0.66
C ILE A 157 -4.05 4.33 -0.27
N ILE A 158 -3.19 4.56 -1.25
CA ILE A 158 -3.35 5.64 -2.23
C ILE A 158 -4.60 5.41 -3.09
N ALA A 159 -4.84 4.17 -3.52
CA ALA A 159 -6.06 3.83 -4.27
C ALA A 159 -7.32 4.07 -3.43
N TRP A 160 -7.29 3.79 -2.13
CA TRP A 160 -8.38 4.08 -1.21
C TRP A 160 -8.62 5.57 -1.02
N GLU A 161 -7.56 6.35 -0.79
CA GLU A 161 -7.64 7.81 -0.64
C GLU A 161 -8.21 8.46 -1.92
N ASN A 162 -7.76 8.02 -3.10
CA ASN A 162 -8.31 8.47 -4.37
C ASN A 162 -9.79 8.11 -4.52
N ASN A 163 -10.21 6.95 -4.03
CA ASN A 163 -11.63 6.55 -4.03
C ASN A 163 -12.48 7.46 -3.13
N ILE A 164 -11.97 7.81 -1.93
CA ILE A 164 -12.65 8.73 -1.01
C ILE A 164 -12.71 10.14 -1.58
N ASP A 165 -11.63 10.63 -2.18
CA ASP A 165 -11.61 11.92 -2.88
C ASP A 165 -12.63 11.96 -4.02
N SER A 166 -12.72 10.89 -4.80
CA SER A 166 -13.70 10.78 -5.89
C SER A 166 -15.14 10.79 -5.37
N ILE A 167 -15.41 10.08 -4.27
CA ILE A 167 -16.71 10.12 -3.59
C ILE A 167 -17.03 11.53 -3.08
N ASN A 168 -16.05 12.21 -2.48
CA ASN A 168 -16.23 13.58 -2.00
C ASN A 168 -16.52 14.55 -3.16
N MET A 169 -15.85 14.41 -4.31
CA MET A 169 -16.17 15.17 -5.51
C MET A 169 -17.60 14.89 -5.99
N LEU A 170 -18.01 13.62 -6.07
CA LEU A 170 -19.39 13.25 -6.45
C LEU A 170 -20.44 13.90 -5.54
N LYS A 171 -20.16 14.03 -4.25
CA LYS A 171 -21.05 14.69 -3.28
C LYS A 171 -21.20 16.20 -3.49
N THR A 172 -20.26 16.85 -4.16
CA THR A 172 -20.32 18.30 -4.43
C THR A 172 -21.19 18.66 -5.63
N LEU A 173 -21.57 17.68 -6.44
CA LEU A 173 -22.39 17.91 -7.62
C LEU A 173 -23.80 18.34 -7.19
N ASP A 174 -24.19 19.56 -7.57
CA ASP A 174 -25.51 20.12 -7.30
C ASP A 174 -26.53 19.52 -8.27
N PHE A 175 -27.30 18.55 -7.80
CA PHE A 175 -28.42 17.99 -8.55
C PHE A 175 -29.70 18.54 -7.96
N LYS A 176 -30.51 19.20 -8.80
CA LYS A 176 -31.87 19.65 -8.45
C LYS A 176 -32.60 18.52 -7.70
N GLN A 177 -32.84 18.78 -6.41
CA GLN A 177 -33.11 17.81 -5.35
C GLN A 177 -34.41 17.02 -5.58
N SER A 178 -34.35 15.96 -6.39
CA SER A 178 -35.40 14.93 -6.35
C SER A 178 -34.97 13.83 -5.37
N PHE A 179 -35.91 13.35 -4.57
CA PHE A 179 -35.69 12.23 -3.64
C PHE A 179 -35.11 10.98 -4.33
N MET A 180 -35.52 10.74 -5.59
CA MET A 180 -35.00 9.64 -6.39
C MET A 180 -33.52 9.82 -6.75
N HIS A 181 -33.10 11.06 -7.07
CA HIS A 181 -31.69 11.35 -7.33
C HIS A 181 -30.85 11.08 -6.08
N GLU A 182 -31.26 11.58 -4.91
CA GLU A 182 -30.54 11.33 -3.65
C GLU A 182 -30.42 9.83 -3.38
N THR A 183 -31.51 9.07 -3.53
CA THR A 183 -31.51 7.62 -3.34
C THR A 183 -30.48 6.93 -4.23
N ILE A 184 -30.48 7.24 -5.54
CA ILE A 184 -29.59 6.63 -6.52
C ILE A 184 -28.13 6.96 -6.19
N PHE A 185 -27.82 8.23 -5.89
CA PHE A 185 -26.45 8.63 -5.54
C PHE A 185 -25.98 7.96 -4.25
N SER A 186 -26.82 7.92 -3.23
CA SER A 186 -26.48 7.22 -1.98
C SER A 186 -26.17 5.75 -2.22
N ASN A 187 -26.97 5.07 -3.05
CA ASN A 187 -26.77 3.66 -3.38
C ASN A 187 -25.51 3.42 -4.23
N ILE A 188 -25.19 4.32 -5.16
CA ILE A 188 -23.94 4.28 -5.93
C ILE A 188 -22.75 4.44 -4.97
N ILE A 189 -22.78 5.45 -4.09
CA ILE A 189 -21.67 5.70 -3.15
C ILE A 189 -21.45 4.51 -2.22
N ILE A 190 -22.52 3.92 -1.65
CA ILE A 190 -22.40 2.72 -0.82
C ILE A 190 -21.77 1.56 -1.60
N SER A 191 -22.18 1.36 -2.85
CA SER A 191 -21.63 0.30 -3.71
C SER A 191 -20.15 0.55 -4.05
N THR A 192 -19.78 1.81 -4.30
CA THR A 192 -18.40 2.25 -4.54
C THR A 192 -17.53 2.08 -3.30
N LEU A 193 -18.03 2.38 -2.10
CA LEU A 193 -17.30 2.16 -0.85
C LEU A 193 -16.97 0.68 -0.61
N VAL A 194 -17.94 -0.22 -0.81
CA VAL A 194 -17.71 -1.66 -0.68
C VAL A 194 -16.72 -2.17 -1.74
N THR A 195 -16.80 -1.65 -2.96
CA THR A 195 -15.85 -2.01 -4.03
C THR A 195 -14.44 -1.48 -3.74
N GLY A 196 -14.34 -0.25 -3.21
CA GLY A 196 -13.07 0.34 -2.77
C GLY A 196 -12.46 -0.44 -1.61
N PHE A 197 -13.26 -0.91 -0.65
CA PHE A 197 -12.83 -1.80 0.42
C PHE A 197 -12.27 -3.11 -0.14
N GLU A 198 -12.99 -3.75 -1.06
CA GLU A 198 -12.55 -5.00 -1.70
C GLU A 198 -11.19 -4.78 -2.38
N ALA A 199 -11.09 -3.73 -3.19
CA ALA A 199 -9.88 -3.39 -3.92
C ALA A 199 -8.70 -3.12 -2.97
N TYR A 200 -8.93 -2.32 -1.92
CA TYR A 200 -7.94 -2.06 -0.89
C TYR A 200 -7.49 -3.37 -0.22
N CYS A 201 -8.42 -4.17 0.30
CA CYS A 201 -8.09 -5.38 1.04
C CYS A 201 -7.36 -6.39 0.16
N LYS A 202 -7.84 -6.64 -1.05
CA LYS A 202 -7.18 -7.53 -2.00
C LYS A 202 -5.76 -7.07 -2.28
N LYS A 203 -5.57 -5.77 -2.51
CA LYS A 203 -4.28 -5.21 -2.88
C LYS A 203 -3.30 -5.18 -1.71
N ARG A 204 -3.73 -4.65 -0.56
CA ARG A 204 -2.91 -4.60 0.66
C ARG A 204 -2.48 -6.00 1.07
N PHE A 205 -3.35 -6.99 0.92
CA PHE A 205 -3.05 -8.40 1.21
C PHE A 205 -1.88 -8.95 0.36
N LEU A 206 -1.74 -8.51 -0.90
CA LEU A 206 -0.59 -8.84 -1.75
C LEU A 206 0.64 -7.99 -1.45
N GLU A 207 0.46 -6.70 -1.14
CA GLU A 207 1.55 -5.80 -0.80
C GLU A 207 2.34 -6.28 0.41
N LEU A 208 1.69 -6.88 1.41
CA LEU A 208 2.38 -7.40 2.59
C LEU A 208 3.47 -8.41 2.26
N GLU A 209 3.21 -9.33 1.34
CA GLU A 209 4.23 -10.27 0.87
C GLU A 209 5.37 -9.54 0.14
N LYS A 210 5.04 -8.54 -0.68
CA LYS A 210 6.02 -7.71 -1.40
C LYS A 210 6.82 -6.78 -0.48
N GLU A 211 6.30 -6.49 0.71
CA GLU A 211 6.96 -5.82 1.83
C GLU A 211 7.73 -6.79 2.74
N GLY A 212 7.86 -8.06 2.34
CA GLY A 212 8.64 -9.06 3.05
C GLY A 212 7.94 -9.70 4.25
N ILE A 213 6.66 -9.40 4.49
CA ILE A 213 5.86 -10.07 5.53
C ILE A 213 5.62 -11.53 5.13
N PRO A 214 5.98 -12.51 5.99
CA PRO A 214 5.92 -13.91 5.63
C PRO A 214 4.47 -14.39 5.55
N VAL A 215 4.18 -15.12 4.47
CA VAL A 215 2.87 -15.73 4.22
C VAL A 215 2.80 -17.07 4.93
N ASN A 216 1.78 -17.30 5.75
CA ASN A 216 1.51 -18.63 6.29
C ASN A 216 0.82 -19.50 5.23
N GLU A 217 1.62 -20.05 4.30
CA GLU A 217 1.13 -20.82 3.15
C GLU A 217 0.28 -22.02 3.57
N ASN A 218 0.65 -22.72 4.64
CA ASN A 218 -0.09 -23.88 5.13
C ASN A 218 -1.51 -23.51 5.57
N ASN A 219 -1.65 -22.43 6.35
CA ASN A 219 -2.96 -21.95 6.79
C ASN A 219 -3.78 -21.38 5.62
N LEU A 220 -3.13 -20.70 4.68
CA LEU A 220 -3.77 -20.20 3.47
C LEU A 220 -4.31 -21.34 2.60
N ILE A 221 -3.49 -22.36 2.29
CA ILE A 221 -3.91 -23.56 1.57
C ILE A 221 -5.06 -24.24 2.31
N ASN A 222 -4.99 -24.26 3.65
CA ASN A 222 -6.04 -24.86 4.45
C ASN A 222 -7.37 -24.13 4.40
N LEU A 223 -7.33 -22.80 4.24
CA LEU A 223 -8.50 -21.95 4.08
C LEU A 223 -9.14 -22.09 2.70
N VAL A 224 -8.33 -22.04 1.64
CA VAL A 224 -8.85 -21.86 0.26
C VAL A 224 -9.11 -23.16 -0.50
N PHE A 225 -8.48 -24.27 -0.11
CA PHE A 225 -8.67 -25.56 -0.76
C PHE A 225 -9.45 -26.54 0.12
N THR A 226 -10.41 -27.21 -0.48
CA THR A 226 -11.17 -28.29 0.14
C THR A 226 -10.30 -29.53 0.39
N LYS A 227 -10.75 -30.44 1.27
CA LYS A 227 -10.06 -31.72 1.52
C LYS A 227 -9.87 -32.54 0.23
N HIS A 228 -10.87 -32.50 -0.67
CA HIS A 228 -10.84 -33.19 -1.96
C HIS A 228 -9.83 -32.58 -2.93
N GLU A 229 -9.73 -31.26 -2.99
CA GLU A 229 -8.71 -30.62 -3.83
C GLU A 229 -7.28 -30.93 -3.34
N LYS A 230 -7.09 -30.99 -2.01
CA LYS A 230 -5.81 -31.38 -1.39
C LYS A 230 -5.43 -32.83 -1.69
N SER A 231 -6.37 -33.77 -1.61
CA SER A 231 -6.08 -35.18 -1.93
C SER A 231 -5.70 -35.36 -3.40
N LYS A 232 -6.25 -34.53 -4.29
CA LYS A 232 -5.87 -34.43 -5.71
C LYS A 232 -4.59 -33.64 -5.98
N ARG A 233 -3.86 -33.20 -4.94
CA ARG A 233 -2.63 -32.40 -5.05
C ARG A 233 -2.79 -31.08 -5.84
N ILE A 234 -3.99 -30.51 -5.86
CA ILE A 234 -4.25 -29.23 -6.54
C ILE A 234 -3.38 -28.09 -5.98
N PRO A 235 -3.17 -27.94 -4.65
CA PRO A 235 -2.27 -26.90 -4.14
C PRO A 235 -0.84 -26.99 -4.68
N ALA A 236 -0.31 -28.21 -4.87
CA ALA A 236 1.01 -28.41 -5.45
C ALA A 236 1.05 -28.01 -6.93
N LYS A 237 -0.05 -28.24 -7.68
CA LYS A 237 -0.20 -27.75 -9.05
C LYS A 237 -0.18 -26.22 -9.10
N TYR A 238 -0.90 -25.56 -8.19
CA TYR A 238 -0.90 -24.09 -8.09
C TYR A 238 0.50 -23.54 -7.80
N SER A 239 1.24 -24.16 -6.87
CA SER A 239 2.62 -23.76 -6.56
C SER A 239 3.54 -23.93 -7.78
N LYS A 240 3.38 -25.02 -8.53
CA LYS A 240 4.14 -25.25 -9.76
C LYS A 240 3.83 -24.20 -10.83
N GLU A 241 2.54 -23.97 -11.13
CA GLU A 241 2.11 -22.97 -12.11
C GLU A 241 2.55 -21.57 -11.72
N ALA A 242 2.44 -21.20 -10.44
CA ALA A 242 2.89 -19.90 -9.95
C ALA A 242 4.38 -19.67 -10.24
N LYS A 243 5.22 -20.69 -9.97
CA LYS A 243 6.66 -20.67 -10.29
C LYS A 243 6.92 -20.55 -11.79
N GLU A 244 6.18 -21.28 -12.62
CA GLU A 244 6.29 -21.21 -14.09
C GLU A 244 5.96 -19.82 -14.62
N THR A 245 5.01 -19.11 -14.00
CA THR A 245 4.64 -17.74 -14.35
C THR A 245 5.43 -16.66 -13.59
N GLY A 246 6.39 -17.04 -12.75
CA GLY A 246 7.22 -16.10 -12.00
C GLY A 246 6.49 -15.30 -10.90
N ILE A 247 5.36 -15.78 -10.40
CA ILE A 247 4.58 -15.14 -9.31
C ILE A 247 4.57 -16.01 -8.05
N SER A 248 4.18 -15.42 -6.92
CA SER A 248 4.02 -16.16 -5.68
C SER A 248 2.76 -17.05 -5.69
N LEU A 249 2.75 -18.07 -4.82
CA LEU A 249 1.55 -18.89 -4.60
C LEU A 249 0.37 -18.02 -4.13
N LEU A 250 0.64 -17.05 -3.27
CA LEU A 250 -0.36 -16.10 -2.78
C LEU A 250 -0.99 -15.31 -3.93
N GLU A 251 -0.16 -14.72 -4.80
CA GLU A 251 -0.62 -13.94 -5.95
C GLU A 251 -1.46 -14.80 -6.90
N LYS A 252 -1.04 -16.03 -7.17
CA LYS A 252 -1.81 -16.99 -7.97
C LYS A 252 -3.19 -17.30 -7.36
N ILE A 253 -3.26 -17.55 -6.04
CA ILE A 253 -4.53 -17.79 -5.33
C ILE A 253 -5.48 -16.59 -5.44
N VAL A 254 -4.95 -15.37 -5.32
CA VAL A 254 -5.74 -14.13 -5.39
C VAL A 254 -6.20 -13.83 -6.81
N LEU A 255 -5.35 -14.03 -7.82
CA LEU A 255 -5.70 -13.84 -9.24
C LEU A 255 -6.80 -14.80 -9.68
N GLU A 256 -6.76 -16.05 -9.22
CA GLU A 256 -7.79 -17.06 -9.50
C GLU A 256 -9.03 -16.95 -8.58
N ARG A 257 -9.14 -15.87 -7.81
CA ARG A 257 -10.33 -15.54 -7.00
C ARG A 257 -10.71 -16.63 -6.01
N LYS A 258 -9.74 -17.38 -5.48
CA LYS A 258 -9.97 -18.38 -4.42
C LYS A 258 -10.32 -17.75 -3.06
N ILE A 259 -10.13 -16.43 -2.93
CA ILE A 259 -10.54 -15.63 -1.77
C ILE A 259 -11.57 -14.59 -2.23
N ASN A 260 -12.71 -14.53 -1.54
CA ASN A 260 -13.76 -13.56 -1.82
C ASN A 260 -13.60 -12.31 -0.94
N PHE A 261 -12.91 -11.28 -1.43
CA PHE A 261 -12.76 -10.02 -0.72
C PHE A 261 -14.05 -9.17 -0.67
N GLN A 262 -15.08 -9.53 -1.45
CA GLN A 262 -16.42 -8.92 -1.35
C GLN A 262 -17.23 -9.44 -0.16
N ASN A 263 -16.79 -10.53 0.47
CA ASN A 263 -17.38 -11.02 1.70
C ASN A 263 -16.48 -10.62 2.88
N PHE A 264 -17.02 -9.81 3.79
CA PHE A 264 -16.28 -9.32 4.95
C PHE A 264 -15.69 -10.45 5.81
N ASP A 265 -16.46 -11.53 6.04
CA ASP A 265 -16.00 -12.65 6.88
C ASP A 265 -14.92 -13.48 6.17
N ASP A 266 -15.01 -13.67 4.85
CA ASP A 266 -13.97 -14.36 4.09
C ASP A 266 -12.68 -13.53 4.01
N CYS A 267 -12.80 -12.22 3.79
CA CYS A 267 -11.68 -11.27 3.88
C CYS A 267 -11.01 -11.33 5.26
N LYS A 268 -11.79 -11.21 6.33
CA LYS A 268 -11.30 -11.32 7.72
C LYS A 268 -10.58 -12.64 7.97
N LYS A 269 -11.13 -13.77 7.51
CA LYS A 269 -10.49 -15.09 7.64
C LYS A 269 -9.19 -15.17 6.86
N ALA A 270 -9.14 -14.61 5.65
CA ALA A 270 -7.93 -14.60 4.83
C ALA A 270 -6.79 -13.84 5.52
N TYR A 271 -7.02 -12.62 5.99
CA TYR A 271 -6.04 -11.86 6.76
C TYR A 271 -5.57 -12.59 8.02
N ASN A 272 -6.50 -13.19 8.77
CA ASN A 272 -6.15 -13.93 9.96
C ASN A 272 -5.31 -15.18 9.66
N LYS A 273 -5.71 -16.00 8.69
CA LYS A 273 -5.00 -17.25 8.40
C LYS A 273 -3.64 -17.03 7.74
N THR A 274 -3.50 -15.96 6.98
CA THR A 274 -2.30 -15.71 6.18
C THR A 274 -1.27 -14.90 6.95
N TYR A 275 -1.72 -13.90 7.71
CA TYR A 275 -0.85 -12.92 8.38
C TYR A 275 -1.11 -12.79 9.89
N ASN A 276 -1.93 -13.66 10.49
CA ASN A 276 -2.35 -13.59 11.90
C ASN A 276 -3.02 -12.26 12.29
N LEU A 277 -3.52 -11.49 11.32
CA LEU A 277 -4.17 -10.21 11.57
C LEU A 277 -5.66 -10.41 11.88
N VAL A 278 -6.10 -10.00 13.06
CA VAL A 278 -7.48 -10.18 13.54
C VAL A 278 -8.24 -8.86 13.46
N PHE A 279 -9.24 -8.74 12.58
CA PHE A 279 -10.03 -7.50 12.48
C PHE A 279 -10.73 -7.11 13.79
N GLY A 280 -11.11 -8.09 14.61
CA GLY A 280 -11.77 -7.84 15.89
C GLY A 280 -10.87 -7.29 17.01
N THR A 281 -9.55 -7.22 16.82
CA THR A 281 -8.64 -6.60 17.80
C THR A 281 -8.36 -5.13 17.47
N MET A 282 -8.93 -4.62 16.38
CA MET A 282 -8.85 -3.20 16.03
C MET A 282 -9.64 -2.37 17.04
N ASP A 283 -9.23 -1.12 17.21
CA ASP A 283 -9.84 -0.17 18.13
C ASP A 283 -11.36 -0.03 17.86
N PRO A 284 -12.23 -0.48 18.80
CA PRO A 284 -13.68 -0.48 18.60
C PRO A 284 -14.27 0.93 18.55
N GLU A 285 -13.59 1.95 19.11
CA GLU A 285 -14.02 3.34 19.01
C GLU A 285 -13.83 3.88 17.59
N LYS A 286 -12.84 3.35 16.86
CA LYS A 286 -12.56 3.71 15.46
C LYS A 286 -13.22 2.78 14.46
N CYS A 287 -13.48 1.54 14.83
CA CYS A 287 -13.94 0.49 13.92
C CYS A 287 -15.32 -0.04 14.32
N ASN A 288 -16.37 0.52 13.73
CA ASN A 288 -17.72 -0.02 13.88
C ASN A 288 -17.95 -1.20 12.92
N ILE A 289 -17.42 -2.38 13.27
CA ILE A 289 -17.49 -3.60 12.44
C ILE A 289 -18.94 -4.05 12.18
N SER A 290 -19.84 -3.88 13.15
CA SER A 290 -21.23 -4.31 13.00
C SER A 290 -21.96 -3.47 11.96
N GLU A 291 -21.78 -2.15 11.96
CA GLU A 291 -22.29 -1.27 10.91
C GLU A 291 -21.59 -1.50 9.57
N LEU A 292 -20.26 -1.66 9.56
CA LEU A 292 -19.50 -1.96 8.35
C LEU A 292 -20.09 -3.16 7.60
N ARG A 293 -20.41 -4.25 8.32
CA ARG A 293 -21.04 -5.45 7.75
C ARG A 293 -22.40 -5.17 7.10
N LYS A 294 -23.21 -4.27 7.67
CA LYS A 294 -24.51 -3.93 7.10
C LYS A 294 -24.38 -3.32 5.70
N PHE A 295 -23.33 -2.54 5.44
CA PHE A 295 -23.11 -1.97 4.10
C PHE A 295 -22.82 -3.03 3.03
N PHE A 296 -22.22 -4.17 3.38
CA PHE A 296 -22.08 -5.30 2.44
C PHE A 296 -23.42 -5.92 2.08
N GLU A 297 -24.33 -6.04 3.06
CA GLU A 297 -25.70 -6.50 2.83
C GLU A 297 -26.47 -5.50 1.94
N TYR A 298 -26.31 -4.19 2.20
CA TYR A 298 -26.92 -3.14 1.39
C TYR A 298 -26.40 -3.17 -0.05
N ARG A 299 -25.09 -3.27 -0.27
CA ARG A 299 -24.50 -3.37 -1.61
C ARG A 299 -25.03 -4.59 -2.38
N HIS A 300 -25.18 -5.73 -1.73
CA HIS A 300 -25.80 -6.91 -2.35
C HIS A 300 -27.24 -6.58 -2.82
N ARG A 301 -28.05 -5.96 -1.97
CA ARG A 301 -29.41 -5.54 -2.34
C ARG A 301 -29.42 -4.51 -3.47
N ILE A 302 -28.56 -3.49 -3.42
CA ILE A 302 -28.48 -2.43 -4.44
C ILE A 302 -28.16 -3.02 -5.81
N ILE A 303 -27.16 -3.90 -5.90
CA ILE A 303 -26.69 -4.47 -7.16
C ILE A 303 -27.69 -5.46 -7.75
N HIS A 304 -28.32 -6.28 -6.91
CA HIS A 304 -29.21 -7.34 -7.39
C HIS A 304 -30.67 -6.90 -7.55
N ILE A 305 -31.10 -5.79 -6.94
CA ILE A 305 -32.49 -5.32 -7.01
C ILE A 305 -32.61 -4.08 -7.91
N SER A 306 -32.06 -2.94 -7.49
CA SER A 306 -32.13 -1.68 -8.23
C SER A 306 -31.27 -0.60 -7.57
N LEU A 307 -30.65 0.27 -8.37
CA LEU A 307 -30.00 1.49 -7.90
C LEU A 307 -30.99 2.48 -7.26
N ALA A 308 -32.27 2.42 -7.63
CA ALA A 308 -33.32 3.25 -7.06
C ALA A 308 -34.02 2.61 -5.84
N ILE A 309 -33.49 1.50 -5.32
CA ILE A 309 -34.11 0.82 -4.17
C ILE A 309 -34.13 1.73 -2.94
N ASN A 310 -35.32 1.85 -2.34
CA ASN A 310 -35.53 2.52 -1.06
C ASN A 310 -36.80 1.93 -0.43
N PRO A 311 -36.80 1.44 0.83
CA PRO A 311 -35.69 1.38 1.79
C PRO A 311 -34.69 0.22 1.56
N LEU A 312 -33.44 0.42 2.01
CA LEU A 312 -32.35 -0.57 1.96
C LEU A 312 -32.49 -1.71 2.96
N LYS A 313 -33.35 -1.56 3.96
CA LYS A 313 -33.79 -2.64 4.86
C LYS A 313 -35.30 -2.57 4.98
N ILE A 314 -35.99 -3.64 4.60
CA ILE A 314 -37.42 -3.78 4.94
C ILE A 314 -37.44 -4.25 6.40
N PRO A 315 -37.97 -3.44 7.33
CA PRO A 315 -37.88 -3.74 8.75
C PRO A 315 -38.69 -5.00 9.10
N LYS A 316 -38.16 -5.82 10.01
CA LYS A 316 -39.01 -6.77 10.75
C LYS A 316 -39.92 -5.99 11.71
N LYS A 317 -40.99 -6.62 12.22
CA LYS A 317 -41.93 -5.95 13.14
C LYS A 317 -41.18 -5.31 14.32
N GLY A 318 -41.29 -3.99 14.44
CA GLY A 318 -40.61 -3.18 15.48
C GLY A 318 -39.26 -2.58 15.10
N GLU A 319 -38.72 -2.85 13.91
CA GLU A 319 -37.49 -2.21 13.43
C GLU A 319 -37.78 -0.92 12.63
N VAL A 320 -36.82 0.01 12.64
CA VAL A 320 -36.89 1.24 11.84
C VAL A 320 -36.36 0.97 10.43
N PRO A 321 -37.08 1.38 9.36
CA PRO A 321 -36.57 1.27 8.00
C PRO A 321 -35.30 2.11 7.81
N ILE A 322 -34.36 1.60 7.01
CA ILE A 322 -33.11 2.30 6.70
C ILE A 322 -33.22 2.80 5.27
N PHE A 323 -33.18 4.13 5.12
CA PHE A 323 -33.32 4.81 3.84
C PHE A 323 -31.97 5.20 3.25
N SER A 324 -31.87 5.16 1.92
CA SER A 324 -30.73 5.69 1.19
C SER A 324 -30.79 7.21 1.16
N ASN A 325 -29.99 7.87 2.00
CA ASN A 325 -29.94 9.31 2.10
C ASN A 325 -28.50 9.80 2.37
N LYS A 326 -28.31 11.11 2.36
CA LYS A 326 -27.01 11.74 2.61
C LYS A 326 -26.41 11.37 3.97
N ILE A 327 -27.23 11.29 5.03
CA ILE A 327 -26.77 10.96 6.38
C ILE A 327 -26.18 9.54 6.42
N LEU A 328 -26.85 8.56 5.79
CA LEU A 328 -26.35 7.20 5.70
C LEU A 328 -25.00 7.13 4.96
N VAL A 329 -24.86 7.91 3.90
CA VAL A 329 -23.61 7.99 3.12
C VAL A 329 -22.48 8.62 3.92
N ASP A 330 -22.74 9.74 4.60
CA ASP A 330 -21.72 10.42 5.42
C ASP A 330 -21.22 9.49 6.52
N ASN A 331 -22.13 8.75 7.17
CA ASN A 331 -21.77 7.73 8.15
C ASN A 331 -20.99 6.56 7.51
N ALA A 332 -21.39 6.10 6.33
CA ALA A 332 -20.68 5.03 5.62
C ALA A 332 -19.22 5.43 5.34
N ILE A 333 -19.00 6.63 4.80
CA ILE A 333 -17.65 7.14 4.49
C ILE A 333 -16.78 7.11 5.76
N ILE A 334 -17.28 7.64 6.87
CA ILE A 334 -16.54 7.67 8.15
C ILE A 334 -16.19 6.25 8.60
N ILE A 335 -17.15 5.32 8.57
CA ILE A 335 -16.96 3.94 9.05
C ILE A 335 -15.94 3.21 8.18
N PHE A 336 -16.07 3.28 6.86
CA PHE A 336 -15.14 2.64 5.95
C PHE A 336 -13.73 3.25 6.07
N ASP A 337 -13.62 4.57 6.04
CA ASP A 337 -12.31 5.24 6.08
C ASP A 337 -11.58 4.98 7.39
N SER A 338 -12.29 5.05 8.52
CA SER A 338 -11.72 4.75 9.84
C SER A 338 -11.25 3.29 9.92
N PHE A 339 -12.06 2.34 9.43
CA PHE A 339 -11.67 0.93 9.39
C PHE A 339 -10.44 0.69 8.51
N ILE A 340 -10.40 1.26 7.30
CA ILE A 340 -9.28 1.08 6.37
C ILE A 340 -8.00 1.66 6.96
N LYS A 341 -8.05 2.86 7.56
CA LYS A 341 -6.90 3.47 8.24
C LYS A 341 -6.40 2.64 9.41
N GLU A 342 -7.31 2.10 10.21
CA GLU A 342 -6.94 1.26 11.36
C GLU A 342 -6.37 -0.09 10.91
N LEU A 343 -6.96 -0.72 9.88
CA LEU A 343 -6.41 -1.92 9.25
C LEU A 343 -5.02 -1.63 8.68
N HIS A 344 -4.85 -0.54 7.94
CA HIS A 344 -3.57 -0.14 7.38
C HIS A 344 -2.51 -0.01 8.47
N SER A 345 -2.81 0.74 9.54
CA SER A 345 -1.95 0.91 10.71
C SER A 345 -1.56 -0.43 11.35
N HIS A 346 -2.50 -1.36 11.50
CA HIS A 346 -2.22 -2.71 12.01
C HIS A 346 -1.30 -3.50 11.08
N THR A 347 -1.49 -3.39 9.76
CA THR A 347 -0.64 -4.09 8.80
C THR A 347 0.80 -3.59 8.84
N LEU A 348 1.03 -2.30 9.14
CA LEU A 348 2.36 -1.72 9.33
C LEU A 348 3.04 -2.21 10.63
N LYS A 349 2.30 -2.78 11.58
CA LYS A 349 2.88 -3.31 12.83
C LYS A 349 3.26 -4.79 12.72
N LEU A 350 2.95 -5.43 11.60
CA LEU A 350 3.32 -6.82 11.36
C LEU A 350 4.84 -6.94 11.27
N LYS A 351 5.40 -7.91 12.00
CA LYS A 351 6.83 -8.22 11.98
C LYS A 351 7.04 -9.57 11.31
N ARG A 352 8.23 -9.76 10.72
CA ARG A 352 8.74 -11.11 10.48
C ARG A 352 8.94 -11.80 11.82
N SER A 353 8.22 -12.89 12.04
CA SER A 353 8.40 -13.81 13.18
C SER A 353 9.43 -14.88 12.87
#